data_AF-A0A1V6K0F0-F1
#
_entry.id   AF-A0A1V6K0F0-F1
#
_cell.length_a   1.000
_cell.length_b   1.000
_cell.length_c   1.000
_cell.angle_alpha   90.00
_cell.angle_beta   90.00
_cell.angle_gamma   90.00
#
_symmetry.space_group_name_H-M   'P 1'
#
loop_
_entity.id
_entity.type
_entity.pdbx_description
1 polymer ?
#
loop_
_entity_poly.entity_id
_entity_poly.type
_entity_poly.pdbx_seq_one_letter_code
_entity_poly.pdbx_strand_id
1 'polypeptide(L)' 'MAKLSELVEKIDETARSGDREKALRMTESLLRKAPNAQALLNRKKRYEAELDMQQRLQALEEKFGLA' A
#
# COMPACT_ATOMS: atom_id res chain seq x y z
N MET A 1 -16.26 1.57 17.33
CA MET A 1 -16.05 1.55 15.85
C MET A 1 -15.04 2.63 15.53
N ALA A 2 -13.90 2.29 14.93
CA ALA A 2 -12.94 3.31 14.48
C ALA A 2 -13.57 4.14 13.36
N LYS A 3 -13.28 5.44 13.33
CA LYS A 3 -13.76 6.32 12.25
C LYS A 3 -13.04 5.97 10.95
N LEU A 4 -13.71 6.16 9.81
CA LEU A 4 -13.10 5.91 8.50
C LEU A 4 -11.81 6.72 8.31
N SER A 5 -11.76 7.95 8.85
CA SER A 5 -10.57 8.81 8.84
C SER A 5 -9.37 8.18 9.56
N GLU A 6 -9.58 7.58 10.74
CA GLU A 6 -8.53 6.94 11.53
C GLU A 6 -7.97 5.69 10.80
N LEU A 7 -8.86 4.94 10.13
CA LEU A 7 -8.46 3.79 9.34
C LEU A 7 -7.61 4.20 8.13
N VAL A 8 -7.97 5.30 7.47
CA VAL A 8 -7.22 5.85 6.34
C VAL A 8 -5.87 6.40 6.79
N GLU A 9 -5.82 7.10 7.92
CA GLU A 9 -4.56 7.62 8.49
C GLU A 9 -3.59 6.47 8.82
N LYS A 10 -4.09 5.42 9.46
CA LYS A 10 -3.28 4.22 9.75
C LYS A 10 -2.73 3.54 8.49
N ILE A 11 -3.51 3.54 7.39
CA ILE A 11 -3.04 3.04 6.09
C ILE A 11 -1.88 3.91 5.58
N ASP A 12 -2.06 5.22 5.61
CA ASP A 12 -1.04 6.17 5.16
C ASP A 12 0.24 6.08 6.01
N GLU A 13 0.13 5.89 7.33
CA GLU A 13 1.25 5.63 8.24
C GLU A 13 1.98 4.31 7.94
N THR A 14 1.21 3.23 7.72
CA THR A 14 1.77 1.90 7.40
C THR A 14 2.56 1.93 6.08
N ALA A 15 2.08 2.68 5.08
CA ALA A 15 2.83 2.88 3.86
C ALA A 15 4.11 3.70 4.08
N ARG A 16 4.05 4.76 4.91
CA ARG A 16 5.21 5.58 5.27
C ARG A 16 6.27 4.82 6.05
N SER A 17 5.89 3.82 6.85
CA SER A 17 6.84 2.95 7.54
C SER A 17 7.51 1.92 6.62
N GLY A 18 7.23 1.94 5.32
CA GLY A 18 7.81 1.05 4.32
C GLY A 18 7.05 -0.26 4.11
N ASP A 19 6.03 -0.55 4.92
CA ASP A 19 5.20 -1.76 4.80
C ASP A 19 4.05 -1.55 3.80
N ARG A 20 4.43 -1.36 2.54
CA ARG A 20 3.51 -1.06 1.43
C ARG A 20 2.55 -2.21 1.14
N GLU A 21 3.01 -3.45 1.33
CA GLU A 21 2.18 -4.63 1.14
C GLU A 21 1.03 -4.68 2.16
N LYS A 22 1.31 -4.40 3.45
CA LYS A 22 0.26 -4.30 4.46
C LYS A 22 -0.67 -3.11 4.23
N ALA A 23 -0.13 -1.95 3.85
CA ALA A 23 -0.96 -0.79 3.50
C ALA A 23 -1.92 -1.09 2.34
N LEU A 24 -1.45 -1.84 1.34
CA LEU A 24 -2.26 -2.30 0.22
C LEU A 24 -3.39 -3.24 0.70
N ARG A 25 -3.07 -4.28 1.47
CA ARG A 25 -4.07 -5.21 2.04
C ARG A 25 -5.15 -4.49 2.87
N MET A 26 -4.75 -3.51 3.66
CA MET A 26 -5.67 -2.69 4.46
C MET A 26 -6.59 -1.86 3.56
N THR A 27 -6.03 -1.24 2.51
CA THR A 27 -6.78 -0.46 1.51
C THR A 27 -7.82 -1.33 0.80
N GLU A 28 -7.44 -2.53 0.37
CA GLU A 28 -8.35 -3.49 -0.27
C GLU A 28 -9.49 -3.93 0.65
N SER A 29 -9.19 -4.11 1.94
CA SER A 29 -10.20 -4.45 2.94
C SER A 29 -11.25 -3.35 3.10
N LEU A 30 -10.84 -2.08 3.01
CA LEU A 30 -11.78 -0.95 3.00
C LEU A 30 -12.55 -0.85 1.69
N LEU A 31 -11.90 -1.08 0.55
CA LEU A 31 -12.56 -1.10 -0.76
C LEU A 31 -13.63 -2.19 -0.87
N ARG A 32 -13.48 -3.33 -0.20
CA ARG A 32 -14.57 -4.34 -0.13
C ARG A 32 -15.86 -3.79 0.50
N LYS A 33 -15.74 -2.85 1.43
CA LYS A 33 -16.89 -2.20 2.11
C LYS A 33 -17.37 -0.95 1.39
N ALA A 34 -16.47 -0.27 0.68
CA ALA A 34 -16.76 0.93 -0.12
C ALA A 34 -16.08 0.85 -1.51
N PRO A 35 -16.61 0.03 -2.44
CA PRO A 35 -15.93 -0.29 -3.70
C PRO A 35 -15.67 0.93 -4.60
N ASN A 36 -16.56 1.92 -4.52
CA ASN A 36 -16.51 3.11 -5.38
C ASN A 36 -15.84 4.32 -4.69
N ALA A 37 -15.14 4.10 -3.58
CA ALA A 37 -14.44 5.17 -2.89
C ALA A 37 -13.19 5.59 -3.68
N GLN A 38 -13.31 6.63 -4.51
CA GLN A 38 -12.24 7.09 -5.40
C GLN A 38 -10.92 7.38 -4.65
N ALA A 39 -11.00 7.93 -3.43
CA ALA A 39 -9.84 8.22 -2.61
C ALA A 39 -9.06 6.95 -2.19
N LEU A 40 -9.76 5.83 -2.01
CA LEU A 40 -9.13 4.52 -1.71
C LEU A 40 -8.59 3.86 -2.97
N LEU A 41 -9.29 3.99 -4.10
CA LEU A 41 -8.81 3.49 -5.40
C LEU A 41 -7.50 4.17 -5.82
N ASN A 42 -7.40 5.49 -5.65
CA ASN A 42 -6.18 6.24 -5.93
C ASN A 42 -5.01 5.79 -5.04
N ARG A 43 -5.27 5.54 -3.75
CA ARG A 43 -4.26 5.00 -2.82
C ARG A 43 -3.81 3.60 -3.22
N LYS A 44 -4.75 2.72 -3.56
CA LYS A 44 -4.47 1.37 -4.03
C LYS A 44 -3.50 1.41 -5.21
N LYS A 45 -3.82 2.18 -6.25
CA LYS A 45 -2.96 2.34 -7.44
C LYS A 45 -1.56 2.85 -7.10
N ARG A 46 -1.45 3.81 -6.17
CA ARG A 46 -0.16 4.33 -5.71
C ARG A 46 0.66 3.24 -5.01
N TYR A 47 0.08 2.53 -4.05
CA TYR A 47 0.80 1.50 -3.30
C TYR A 47 1.16 0.30 -4.14
N GLU A 48 0.34 -0.08 -5.12
CA GLU A 48 0.69 -1.11 -6.11
C GLU A 48 1.92 -0.72 -6.92
N ALA A 49 1.99 0.52 -7.42
CA ALA A 49 3.14 1.00 -8.18
C ALA A 49 4.42 1.08 -7.32
N GLU A 50 4.29 1.54 -6.07
CA GLU A 50 5.43 1.60 -5.17
C GLU A 50 5.92 0.20 -4.76
N LEU A 51 5.02 -0.76 -4.56
CA LEU A 51 5.37 -2.15 -4.24
C LEU A 51 6.05 -2.86 -5.43
N ASP A 52 5.54 -2.67 -6.65
CA ASP A 52 6.18 -3.19 -7.88
C ASP A 52 7.60 -2.62 -8.04
N MET A 53 7.79 -1.33 -7.79
CA MET A 53 9.13 -0.72 -7.79
C MET A 53 10.05 -1.33 -6.73
N GLN A 54 9.56 -1.54 -5.49
CA GLN A 54 10.34 -2.19 -4.44
C GLN A 54 10.76 -3.61 -4.84
N GLN A 55 9.84 -4.41 -5.38
CA GLN A 55 10.12 -5.77 -5.82
C GLN A 55 11.15 -5.80 -6.96
N ARG A 56 11.06 -4.86 -7.90
CA ARG A 56 12.05 -4.72 -8.99
C ARG A 56 13.42 -4.33 -8.47
N LEU A 57 13.49 -3.39 -7.53
CA LEU A 57 14.76 -3.00 -6.90
C LEU A 57 15.39 -4.18 -6.17
N GLN A 58 14.61 -4.87 -5.34
CA GLN A 58 15.08 -6.06 -4.65
C GLN A 58 15.58 -7.13 -5.62
N ALA A 59 14.85 -7.42 -6.69
CA ALA A 59 15.27 -8.39 -7.70
C ALA A 59 16.57 -7.97 -8.42
N LEU A 60 16.78 -6.66 -8.62
CA LEU A 60 18.03 -6.14 -9.17
C LEU A 60 19.18 -6.27 -8.17
N GLU A 61 18.95 -5.92 -6.90
CA GLU A 61 19.93 -6.05 -5.82
C GLU A 61 20.39 -7.51 -5.68
N GLU A 62 19.44 -8.46 -5.69
CA GLU A 62 19.72 -9.90 -5.68
C GLU A 62 20.51 -10.34 -6.93
N LYS A 63 20.12 -9.88 -8.12
CA LYS A 63 20.78 -10.23 -9.39
C LYS A 63 22.25 -9.75 -9.45
N PHE A 64 22.53 -8.58 -8.88
CA PHE A 64 23.86 -7.97 -8.93
C PHE A 64 24.67 -8.16 -7.63
N GLY A 65 24.14 -8.89 -6.65
CA GLY A 65 24.82 -9.14 -5.37
C GLY A 65 25.04 -7.87 -4.54
N LEU A 66 24.11 -6.92 -4.63
CA LEU A 66 24.14 -5.65 -3.90
C LEU A 66 23.34 -5.68 -2.59
N ALA A 67 22.67 -6.79 -2.31
CA ALA A 67 21.82 -7.02 -1.14
C ALA A 67 22.60 -7.50 0.09
#